data_AF-A0A957II55-F1
#
_entry.id   AF-A0A957II55-F1
#
_cell.length_a   1.000
_cell.length_b   1.000
_cell.length_c   1.000
_cell.angle_alpha   90.00
_cell.angle_beta   90.00
_cell.angle_gamma   90.00
#
_symmetry.space_group_name_H-M   'P 1'
#
loop_
_entity.id
_entity.type
_entity.pdbx_description
1 polymer ?
#
loop_
_entity_poly.entity_id
_entity_poly.type
_entity_poly.pdbx_seq_one_letter_code
_entity_poly.pdbx_strand_id
1 'polypeptide(L)'
;SFALDMDNSPQLPGSEDGSLSDLGLPNEDLTELLRLTLVRALVDQEIPDYALLADQGQIILSTENIDPALLPELDGVDLVTMTPAEIQAKADADGDFPYLRFQGFTAVSTDEVNVSLGSTWAIGADSDMLYLSGGGFTIHYTRTSDGWNGEVTESWIS
;
A
#
# COMPACT_ATOMS: atom_id res chain seq x y z
N SER A 1 27.58 -23.90 28.49
CA SER A 1 27.05 -22.54 28.34
C SER A 1 26.36 -22.45 27.00
N PHE A 2 25.03 -22.31 27.00
CA PHE A 2 24.24 -22.11 25.79
C PHE A 2 23.78 -20.65 25.81
N ALA A 3 24.21 -19.87 24.83
CA ALA A 3 23.66 -18.55 24.56
C ALA A 3 22.59 -18.73 23.49
N LEU A 4 21.34 -18.40 23.83
CA LEU A 4 20.25 -18.21 22.88
C LEU A 4 20.26 -16.71 22.56
N ASP A 5 20.81 -16.34 21.41
CA ASP A 5 20.46 -15.08 20.76
C ASP A 5 19.06 -15.27 20.17
N MET A 6 18.05 -14.84 20.91
CA MET A 6 16.74 -14.55 20.34
C MET A 6 16.83 -13.17 19.72
N ASP A 7 17.16 -13.15 18.44
CA ASP A 7 16.88 -12.03 17.53
C ASP A 7 15.36 -11.87 17.47
N ASN A 8 14.84 -11.01 18.35
CA ASN A 8 13.43 -10.66 18.39
C ASN A 8 13.25 -9.37 17.57
N SER A 9 13.60 -9.46 16.30
CA SER A 9 13.16 -8.49 15.30
C SER A 9 11.66 -8.74 15.06
N PRO A 10 10.77 -7.74 15.17
CA PRO A 10 9.39 -7.91 14.75
C PRO A 10 9.40 -8.27 13.26
N GLN A 11 9.09 -9.52 12.95
CA GLN A 11 8.80 -9.93 11.58
C GLN A 11 7.51 -9.22 11.19
N LEU A 12 7.63 -8.21 10.33
CA LEU A 12 6.49 -7.75 9.53
C LEU A 12 5.90 -8.98 8.83
N PRO A 13 4.58 -9.19 8.84
CA PRO A 13 3.98 -10.24 8.02
C PRO A 13 4.28 -9.95 6.54
N GLY A 14 4.70 -10.98 5.79
CA GLY A 14 4.80 -10.95 4.33
C GLY A 14 6.18 -10.58 3.77
N SER A 15 7.04 -11.58 3.51
CA SER A 15 8.26 -11.41 2.70
C SER A 15 8.19 -12.15 1.36
N GLU A 16 6.98 -12.48 0.90
CA GLU A 16 6.70 -12.94 -0.46
C GLU A 16 5.38 -12.32 -0.96
N ASP A 17 5.30 -11.00 -0.91
CA ASP A 17 4.12 -10.28 -1.37
C ASP A 17 4.19 -10.07 -2.88
N GLY A 18 3.28 -10.72 -3.63
CA GLY A 18 3.29 -10.76 -5.10
C GLY A 18 2.99 -9.41 -5.75
N SER A 19 3.42 -9.25 -7.00
CA SER A 19 3.07 -8.10 -7.85
C SER A 19 1.64 -8.24 -8.39
N LEU A 20 0.99 -7.11 -8.70
CA LEU A 20 -0.33 -7.07 -9.34
C LEU A 20 -0.39 -7.94 -10.61
N SER A 21 0.71 -7.96 -11.38
CA SER A 21 0.83 -8.76 -12.60
C SER A 21 0.76 -10.27 -12.36
N ASP A 22 1.12 -10.72 -11.16
CA ASP A 22 1.23 -12.14 -10.82
C ASP A 22 -0.15 -12.78 -10.61
N LEU A 23 -1.20 -11.97 -10.46
CA LEU A 23 -2.58 -12.44 -10.35
C LEU A 23 -3.10 -13.10 -11.64
N GLY A 24 -2.50 -12.81 -12.79
CA GLY A 24 -2.92 -13.38 -14.09
C GLY A 24 -4.34 -12.98 -14.51
N LEU A 25 -4.87 -11.89 -13.95
CA LEU A 25 -6.19 -11.36 -14.27
C LEU A 25 -6.16 -10.39 -15.46
N PRO A 26 -7.27 -10.22 -16.18
CA PRO A 26 -7.45 -9.15 -17.16
C PRO A 26 -7.16 -7.75 -16.58
N ASN A 27 -6.63 -6.84 -17.41
CA ASN A 27 -6.34 -5.46 -16.99
C ASN A 27 -7.56 -4.74 -16.41
N GLU A 28 -8.78 -5.02 -16.91
CA GLU A 28 -10.01 -4.44 -16.36
C GLU A 28 -10.23 -4.83 -14.89
N ASP A 29 -9.93 -6.08 -14.52
CA ASP A 29 -10.05 -6.55 -13.14
C ASP A 29 -8.93 -5.96 -12.27
N LEU A 30 -7.71 -5.87 -12.80
CA LEU A 30 -6.58 -5.26 -12.09
C LEU A 30 -6.86 -3.78 -11.80
N THR A 31 -7.31 -3.02 -12.79
CA THR A 31 -7.70 -1.61 -12.62
C THR A 31 -8.82 -1.46 -11.60
N GLU A 32 -9.82 -2.35 -11.62
CA GLU A 32 -10.93 -2.29 -10.67
C GLU A 32 -10.50 -2.60 -9.23
N LEU A 33 -9.62 -3.59 -9.03
CA LEU A 33 -9.06 -3.90 -7.71
C LEU A 33 -8.24 -2.74 -7.15
N LEU A 34 -7.42 -2.08 -7.98
CA LEU A 34 -6.70 -0.86 -7.59
C LEU A 34 -7.68 0.26 -7.22
N ARG A 35 -8.71 0.47 -8.05
CA ARG A 35 -9.75 1.50 -7.84
C ARG A 35 -10.47 1.31 -6.53
N LEU A 36 -11.01 0.11 -6.28
CA LEU A 36 -11.76 -0.20 -5.06
C LEU A 36 -10.89 0.00 -3.82
N THR A 37 -9.63 -0.43 -3.89
CA THR A 37 -8.69 -0.31 -2.76
C THR A 37 -8.36 1.15 -2.46
N LEU A 38 -8.08 1.96 -3.50
CA LEU A 38 -7.76 3.38 -3.31
C LEU A 38 -8.98 4.22 -2.94
N VAL A 39 -10.18 3.89 -3.45
CA VAL A 39 -11.42 4.55 -3.02
C VAL A 39 -11.63 4.36 -1.53
N ARG A 40 -11.52 3.12 -1.03
CA ARG A 40 -11.60 2.85 0.42
C ARG A 40 -10.57 3.63 1.21
N ALA A 41 -9.31 3.61 0.76
CA ALA A 41 -8.23 4.29 1.46
C ALA A 41 -8.38 5.81 1.49
N LEU A 42 -8.74 6.42 0.36
CA LEU A 42 -8.53 7.87 0.14
C LEU A 42 -9.82 8.67 0.03
N VAL A 43 -10.88 8.07 -0.48
CA VAL A 43 -12.20 8.71 -0.60
C VAL A 43 -13.02 8.43 0.65
N ASP A 44 -13.10 7.15 1.05
CA ASP A 44 -13.83 6.72 2.26
C ASP A 44 -12.99 6.89 3.53
N GLN A 45 -11.68 7.17 3.39
CA GLN A 45 -10.73 7.45 4.47
C GLN A 45 -10.61 6.29 5.48
N GLU A 46 -10.74 5.05 5.01
CA GLU A 46 -10.70 3.84 5.84
C GLU A 46 -9.27 3.40 6.19
N ILE A 47 -8.24 3.95 5.53
CA ILE A 47 -6.85 3.61 5.86
C ILE A 47 -6.46 4.18 7.23
N PRO A 48 -5.80 3.39 8.10
CA PRO A 48 -5.26 3.91 9.35
C PRO A 48 -4.34 5.12 9.12
N ASP A 49 -4.34 6.04 10.08
CA ASP A 49 -3.54 7.27 10.06
C ASP A 49 -3.71 8.15 8.80
N TYR A 50 -4.89 8.10 8.15
CA TYR A 50 -5.19 8.92 6.96
C TYR A 50 -4.84 10.41 7.09
N ALA A 51 -4.96 10.99 8.30
CA ALA A 51 -4.62 12.39 8.54
C ALA A 51 -3.17 12.74 8.16
N LEU A 52 -2.23 11.80 8.35
CA LEU A 52 -0.82 11.99 7.95
C LEU A 52 -0.65 12.12 6.43
N LEU A 53 -1.52 11.44 5.68
CA LEU A 53 -1.54 11.53 4.21
C LEU A 53 -2.19 12.84 3.76
N ALA A 54 -3.30 13.22 4.38
CA ALA A 54 -4.08 14.40 4.02
C ALA A 54 -3.33 15.73 4.23
N ASP A 55 -2.47 15.80 5.25
CA ASP A 55 -1.73 17.03 5.60
C ASP A 55 -0.68 17.45 4.55
N GLN A 56 -0.33 16.57 3.60
CA GLN A 56 0.68 16.83 2.57
C GLN A 56 0.17 17.65 1.38
N GLY A 57 -1.16 17.77 1.22
CA GLY A 57 -1.79 18.38 0.05
C GLY A 57 -1.79 17.50 -1.21
N GLN A 58 -0.72 16.73 -1.43
CA GLN A 58 -0.61 15.71 -2.47
C GLN A 58 -0.25 14.36 -1.86
N ILE A 59 -0.97 13.30 -2.24
CA ILE A 59 -0.74 11.95 -1.76
C ILE A 59 0.22 11.25 -2.72
N ILE A 60 1.35 10.77 -2.19
CA ILE A 60 2.34 10.03 -2.98
C ILE A 60 2.03 8.54 -2.92
N LEU A 61 1.97 7.89 -4.08
CA LEU A 61 1.82 6.44 -4.23
C LEU A 61 3.05 5.86 -4.91
N SER A 62 3.70 4.91 -4.24
CA SER A 62 4.76 4.10 -4.83
C SER A 62 4.22 3.25 -5.97
N THR A 63 4.94 3.22 -7.09
CA THR A 63 4.67 2.29 -8.20
C THR A 63 5.25 0.89 -7.95
N GLU A 64 5.80 0.63 -6.75
CA GLU A 64 6.20 -0.71 -6.35
C GLU A 64 4.99 -1.65 -6.41
N ASN A 65 5.18 -2.83 -7.01
CA ASN A 65 4.18 -3.89 -7.18
C ASN A 65 2.97 -3.59 -8.08
N ILE A 66 2.92 -2.43 -8.75
CA ILE A 66 1.82 -2.06 -9.64
C ILE A 66 2.32 -1.52 -10.98
N ASP A 67 1.48 -1.64 -12.02
CA ASP A 67 1.66 -0.90 -13.26
C ASP A 67 0.89 0.44 -13.15
N PRO A 68 1.58 1.60 -13.16
CA PRO A 68 0.92 2.89 -13.06
C PRO A 68 -0.02 3.18 -14.23
N ALA A 69 0.13 2.50 -15.37
CA ALA A 69 -0.79 2.63 -16.50
C ALA A 69 -2.20 2.06 -16.22
N LEU A 70 -2.35 1.24 -15.17
CA LEU A 70 -3.61 0.65 -14.74
C LEU A 70 -4.31 1.48 -13.65
N LEU A 71 -3.68 2.55 -13.15
CA LEU A 71 -4.25 3.35 -12.08
C LEU A 71 -5.44 4.17 -12.59
N PRO A 72 -6.56 4.18 -11.86
CA PRO A 72 -7.71 5.00 -12.17
C PRO A 72 -7.47 6.45 -11.71
N GLU A 73 -8.15 7.39 -12.36
CA GLU A 73 -8.36 8.72 -11.79
C GLU A 73 -9.35 8.63 -10.62
N LEU A 74 -9.07 9.35 -9.52
CA LEU A 74 -9.92 9.40 -8.34
C LEU A 74 -10.42 10.83 -8.13
N ASP A 75 -11.73 11.01 -8.13
CA ASP A 75 -12.34 12.32 -7.89
C ASP A 75 -12.00 12.83 -6.49
N GLY A 76 -11.49 14.06 -6.42
CA GLY A 76 -11.20 14.74 -5.15
C GLY A 76 -9.90 14.31 -4.46
N VAL A 77 -9.07 13.48 -5.09
CA VAL A 77 -7.78 13.04 -4.56
C VAL A 77 -6.66 13.47 -5.51
N ASP A 78 -5.70 14.27 -5.02
CA ASP A 78 -4.46 14.58 -5.76
C ASP A 78 -3.43 13.48 -5.49
N LEU A 79 -3.41 12.46 -6.37
CA LEU A 79 -2.52 11.31 -6.28
C LEU A 79 -1.37 11.45 -7.27
N VAL A 80 -0.14 11.42 -6.77
CA VAL A 80 1.07 11.39 -7.60
C VAL A 80 1.82 10.09 -7.42
N THR A 81 2.10 9.44 -8.55
CA THR A 81 2.87 8.21 -8.57
C THR A 81 4.36 8.49 -8.64
N MET A 82 5.14 7.78 -7.84
CA MET A 82 6.61 7.83 -7.87
C MET A 82 7.17 6.42 -7.79
N THR A 83 8.29 6.19 -8.47
CA THR A 83 9.09 4.98 -8.27
C THR A 83 9.77 5.01 -6.89
N PRO A 84 10.18 3.85 -6.34
CA PRO A 84 10.93 3.82 -5.07
C PRO A 84 12.18 4.71 -5.07
N ALA A 85 12.87 4.82 -6.22
CA ALA A 85 14.04 5.67 -6.36
C ALA A 85 13.69 7.17 -6.31
N GLU A 86 12.58 7.58 -6.92
CA GLU A 86 12.10 8.96 -6.87
C GLU A 86 11.62 9.35 -5.47
N ILE A 87 10.95 8.43 -4.77
CA ILE A 87 10.53 8.61 -3.37
C ILE A 87 11.75 8.86 -2.49
N GLN A 88 12.78 8.01 -2.60
CA GLN A 88 14.00 8.20 -1.81
C GLN A 88 14.72 9.50 -2.16
N ALA A 89 14.88 9.80 -3.45
CA ALA A 89 15.53 11.04 -3.88
C ALA A 89 14.79 12.29 -3.39
N LYS A 90 13.45 12.24 -3.34
CA LYS A 90 12.64 13.30 -2.74
C LYS A 90 12.88 13.40 -1.24
N ALA A 91 12.95 12.29 -0.51
CA ALA A 91 13.15 12.30 0.94
C ALA A 91 14.53 12.85 1.32
N ASP A 92 15.55 12.49 0.54
CA ASP A 92 16.92 13.00 0.69
C ASP A 92 17.00 14.51 0.42
N ALA A 93 16.14 15.05 -0.45
CA ALA A 93 16.14 16.46 -0.83
C ALA A 93 15.25 17.35 0.07
N ASP A 94 14.06 16.87 0.39
CA ASP A 94 12.98 17.67 0.99
C ASP A 94 12.71 17.31 2.45
N GLY A 95 13.29 16.22 2.95
CA GLY A 95 13.02 15.64 4.27
C GLY A 95 11.96 14.55 4.22
N ASP A 96 11.74 13.93 5.37
CA ASP A 96 10.88 12.75 5.49
C ASP A 96 9.42 13.06 5.18
N PHE A 97 8.73 12.11 4.54
CA PHE A 97 7.30 12.24 4.24
C PHE A 97 6.61 10.87 4.20
N PRO A 98 5.30 10.81 4.53
CA PRO A 98 4.53 9.58 4.39
C PRO A 98 4.09 9.34 2.95
N TYR A 99 4.09 8.09 2.51
CA TYR A 99 3.62 7.68 1.19
C TYR A 99 2.87 6.35 1.27
N LEU A 100 2.08 6.06 0.25
CA LEU A 100 1.35 4.80 0.11
C LEU A 100 2.14 3.81 -0.73
N ARG A 101 2.02 2.52 -0.42
CA ARG A 101 2.46 1.43 -1.30
C ARG A 101 1.50 0.26 -1.22
N PHE A 102 1.26 -0.37 -2.36
CA PHE A 102 0.67 -1.70 -2.38
C PHE A 102 1.72 -2.67 -1.87
N GLN A 103 1.46 -3.22 -0.69
CA GLN A 103 2.39 -4.12 -0.02
C GLN A 103 2.39 -5.47 -0.71
N GLY A 104 1.21 -5.95 -1.15
CA GLY A 104 1.10 -7.23 -1.81
C GLY A 104 -0.24 -7.51 -2.47
N PHE A 105 -0.19 -8.46 -3.39
CA PHE A 105 -1.33 -9.07 -4.06
C PHE A 105 -1.23 -10.60 -3.91
N THR A 106 -2.30 -11.25 -3.47
CA THR A 106 -2.33 -12.72 -3.33
C THR A 106 -3.60 -13.29 -3.92
N ALA A 107 -3.45 -14.11 -4.97
CA ALA A 107 -4.56 -14.89 -5.51
C ALA A 107 -4.90 -16.03 -4.53
N VAL A 108 -6.12 -16.02 -4.00
CA VAL A 108 -6.67 -17.12 -3.20
C VAL A 108 -7.32 -18.16 -4.12
N SER A 109 -8.03 -17.68 -5.15
CA SER A 109 -8.58 -18.48 -6.25
C SER A 109 -8.73 -17.62 -7.51
N THR A 110 -9.38 -18.13 -8.56
CA THR A 110 -9.71 -17.33 -9.76
C THR A 110 -10.66 -16.17 -9.47
N ASP A 111 -11.47 -16.30 -8.42
CA ASP A 111 -12.53 -15.36 -8.07
C ASP A 111 -12.27 -14.71 -6.70
N GLU A 112 -11.11 -14.93 -6.09
CA GLU A 112 -10.77 -14.38 -4.77
C GLU A 112 -9.33 -13.88 -4.73
N VAL A 113 -9.14 -12.64 -4.28
CA VAL A 113 -7.84 -11.96 -4.20
C VAL A 113 -7.72 -11.18 -2.91
N ASN A 114 -6.58 -11.28 -2.24
CA ASN A 114 -6.22 -10.35 -1.16
C ASN A 114 -5.35 -9.22 -1.74
N VAL A 115 -5.68 -7.98 -1.36
CA VAL A 115 -4.91 -6.78 -1.72
C VAL A 115 -4.55 -6.04 -0.44
N SER A 116 -3.26 -5.81 -0.23
CA SER A 116 -2.74 -5.09 0.94
C SER A 116 -2.20 -3.73 0.53
N LEU A 117 -2.69 -2.68 1.19
CA LEU A 117 -2.24 -1.30 1.01
C LEU A 117 -1.76 -0.77 2.36
N GLY A 118 -0.59 -0.14 2.37
CA GLY A 118 -0.08 0.50 3.57
C GLY A 118 0.48 1.89 3.31
N SER A 119 0.44 2.72 4.35
CA SER A 119 1.19 3.96 4.45
C SER A 119 2.45 3.76 5.28
N THR A 120 3.57 4.29 4.81
CA THR A 120 4.85 4.27 5.54
C THR A 120 5.62 5.56 5.27
N TRP A 121 6.76 5.75 5.93
CA TRP A 121 7.61 6.93 5.78
C TRP A 121 8.77 6.69 4.84
N ALA A 122 8.99 7.63 3.92
CA ALA A 122 10.26 7.77 3.23
C ALA A 122 11.18 8.58 4.14
N ILE A 123 12.34 8.03 4.49
CA ILE A 123 13.29 8.63 5.43
C ILE A 123 14.50 9.09 4.65
N GLY A 124 14.81 10.38 4.73
CA GLY A 124 15.98 10.96 4.08
C GLY A 124 17.28 10.44 4.70
N ALA A 125 18.34 10.35 3.90
CA ALA A 125 19.63 9.80 4.31
C ALA A 125 20.26 10.48 5.55
N ASP A 126 19.97 11.77 5.75
CA ASP A 126 20.47 12.58 6.86
C ASP A 126 19.46 12.71 8.02
N SER A 127 18.33 11.99 7.97
CA SER A 127 17.32 12.02 9.02
C SER A 127 17.65 11.06 10.17
N ASP A 128 17.61 11.58 11.40
CA ASP A 128 17.71 10.79 12.64
C ASP A 128 16.33 10.41 13.21
N MET A 129 15.25 10.67 12.47
CA MET A 129 13.88 10.47 12.95
C MET A 129 13.44 9.01 12.84
N LEU A 130 12.78 8.53 13.89
CA LEU A 130 12.07 7.24 13.90
C LEU A 130 10.57 7.51 13.91
N TYR A 131 9.87 6.97 12.91
CA TYR A 131 8.41 7.07 12.82
C TYR A 131 7.77 5.78 13.34
N LEU A 132 6.97 5.92 14.40
CA LEU A 132 6.06 4.89 14.92
C LEU A 132 4.64 5.25 14.50
N SER A 133 4.47 5.56 13.22
CA SER A 133 3.21 5.99 12.64
C SER A 133 3.15 5.53 11.20
N GLY A 134 1.95 5.25 10.72
CA GLY A 134 1.72 4.48 9.51
C GLY A 134 0.85 3.27 9.83
N GLY A 135 0.65 2.43 8.84
CA GLY A 135 -0.36 1.39 8.97
C GLY A 135 -0.87 0.95 7.61
N GLY A 136 -2.00 0.28 7.63
CA GLY A 136 -2.62 -0.19 6.41
C GLY A 136 -3.75 -1.16 6.68
N PHE A 137 -4.22 -1.76 5.61
CA PHE A 137 -5.20 -2.82 5.65
C PHE A 137 -4.96 -3.86 4.57
N THR A 138 -5.55 -5.02 4.77
CA THR A 138 -5.75 -6.05 3.74
C THR A 138 -7.23 -6.14 3.44
N ILE A 139 -7.59 -6.09 2.16
CA ILE A 139 -8.95 -6.33 1.68
C ILE A 139 -8.99 -7.68 0.97
N HIS A 140 -9.90 -8.54 1.42
CA HIS A 140 -10.27 -9.75 0.69
C HIS A 140 -11.37 -9.41 -0.30
N TYR A 141 -11.07 -9.55 -1.59
CA TYR A 141 -12.01 -9.35 -2.69
C TYR A 141 -12.54 -10.68 -3.19
N THR A 142 -13.85 -10.75 -3.40
CA THR A 142 -14.54 -11.85 -4.07
C THR A 142 -15.25 -11.35 -5.33
N ARG A 143 -15.06 -12.03 -6.46
CA ARG A 143 -15.76 -11.75 -7.72
C ARG A 143 -17.17 -12.30 -7.65
N THR A 144 -18.13 -11.46 -8.00
CA THR A 144 -19.56 -11.80 -8.09
C THR A 144 -20.10 -11.46 -9.47
N SER A 145 -21.39 -11.71 -9.72
CA SER A 145 -22.05 -11.27 -10.96
C SER A 145 -22.06 -9.76 -11.15
N ASP A 146 -21.94 -9.00 -10.05
CA ASP A 146 -21.99 -7.53 -10.06
C ASP A 146 -20.58 -6.90 -10.04
N GLY A 147 -19.53 -7.72 -10.20
CA GLY A 147 -18.13 -7.30 -10.12
C GLY A 147 -17.45 -7.73 -8.82
N TRP A 148 -16.34 -7.08 -8.50
CA TRP A 148 -15.56 -7.35 -7.28
C TRP A 148 -16.19 -6.69 -6.06
N ASN A 149 -16.31 -7.43 -4.97
CA ASN A 149 -16.74 -6.92 -3.67
C ASN A 149 -15.67 -7.23 -2.62
N GLY A 150 -15.36 -6.27 -1.75
CA GLY A 150 -14.24 -6.36 -0.81
C GLY A 150 -14.67 -6.24 0.65
N GLU A 151 -14.05 -7.03 1.53
CA GLU A 151 -14.13 -6.90 2.99
C GLU A 151 -12.73 -6.66 3.57
N VAL A 152 -12.59 -5.68 4.46
CA VAL A 152 -11.33 -5.48 5.20
C VAL A 152 -11.17 -6.64 6.18
N THR A 153 -10.15 -7.47 5.98
CA THR A 153 -9.88 -8.64 6.82
C THR A 153 -8.81 -8.37 7.87
N GLU A 154 -7.93 -7.41 7.59
CA GLU A 154 -6.86 -6.99 8.50
C GLU A 154 -6.69 -5.48 8.45
N SER A 155 -6.37 -4.89 9.60
CA SER A 155 -5.99 -3.48 9.73
C SER A 155 -4.96 -3.36 10.83
N TRP A 156 -3.93 -2.53 10.61
CA TRP A 156 -2.87 -2.31 11.58
C TRP A 156 -2.41 -0.85 11.61
N ILE A 157 -1.86 -0.47 12.75
CA ILE A 157 -1.13 0.78 12.98
C ILE A 157 0.29 0.39 13.40
N SER A 158 1.30 1.10 12.90
CA SER A 158 2.71 0.87 13.23
C SER A 158 3.22 1.80 14.31
#